data_AF-A0A7S0CH36-F1
#
_entry.id   AF-A0A7S0CH36-F1
#
_cell.length_a   1.000
_cell.length_b   1.000
_cell.length_c   1.000
_cell.angle_alpha   90.00
_cell.angle_beta   90.00
_cell.angle_gamma   90.00
#
_symmetry.space_group_name_H-M   'P 1'
#
loop_
_entity.id
_entity.type
_entity.pdbx_description
1 polymer ?
#
loop_
_entity_poly.entity_id
_entity_poly.type
_entity_poly.pdbx_seq_one_letter_code
_entity_poly.pdbx_strand_id
1 'polypeptide(L)'
;SYASLGHISSLLFDEIAEVALVRVDEFSSQELANTVCAYAAIGHSSPALFEKIAEAALYSIHKFNSQELANMLWAYAKVGHSSHALFDEISEILLCRIHELNSQELTNKVWAYATLGHVSPTLFDKIAEVSLGYVNEFNSQELANTVWAYATSGHTSPTLFNKIAEVSFRRIDEFSPQELANIAWAYAKIGHSSPALFDKIAEASLCRVHDFNSRNIANTVWAFASVGHYSPALFDKIAEVTWPCLHQYNSQELANTVWAYAVSNFPSNVEFCHDQCVADSIISSFEKFDRWSLFQIHQWNLWCSESLDNSILPSDLSNRCLESFSLEDGSPSKLQRSVAHVLTKMRISFEEEARLGTGYSVDMLLTINGEKIPIEVDGPSHYLGESKTQNGSTRLKHRQIGVLDGLEIVTVPYWEWDEVAAKDKRNNGFKYRIAYLRSLLKKQYIGDGAIN
;
A
#
# COMPACT_ATOMS: atom_id res chain seq x y z
N SER A 1 -3.53 30.00 25.02
CA SER A 1 -2.96 29.46 23.76
C SER A 1 -4.06 28.68 23.03
N TYR A 2 -3.97 28.42 21.72
CA TYR A 2 -4.98 27.57 21.06
C TYR A 2 -5.12 26.18 21.72
N ALA A 3 -4.04 25.67 22.31
CA ALA A 3 -4.06 24.47 23.15
C ALA A 3 -4.94 24.60 24.40
N SER A 4 -5.02 25.77 25.04
CA SER A 4 -5.92 25.98 26.17
C SER A 4 -7.40 26.04 25.76
N LEU A 5 -7.71 26.56 24.56
CA LEU A 5 -9.08 26.53 24.02
C LEU A 5 -9.50 25.11 23.59
N GLY A 6 -8.60 24.36 22.95
CA GLY A 6 -8.83 22.95 22.59
C GLY A 6 -9.00 22.04 23.82
N HIS A 7 -8.22 22.27 24.87
CA HIS A 7 -8.32 21.55 26.14
C HIS A 7 -9.60 21.91 26.92
N ILE A 8 -10.09 23.14 26.81
CA ILE A 8 -11.38 23.52 27.40
C ILE A 8 -12.52 22.86 26.63
N SER A 9 -12.42 22.74 25.30
CA SER A 9 -13.43 22.03 24.51
C SER A 9 -13.44 20.51 24.78
N SER A 10 -12.30 19.87 25.00
CA SER A 10 -12.27 18.42 25.29
C SER A 10 -12.90 18.10 26.65
N LEU A 11 -12.58 18.87 27.70
CA LEU A 11 -13.16 18.69 29.03
C LEU A 11 -14.68 18.88 29.04
N LEU A 12 -15.18 19.89 28.31
CA LEU A 12 -16.61 20.08 28.16
C LEU A 12 -17.28 18.89 27.48
N PHE A 13 -16.65 18.30 26.46
CA PHE A 13 -17.16 17.11 25.80
C PHE A 13 -17.08 15.85 26.69
N ASP A 14 -16.15 15.79 27.64
CA ASP A 14 -16.14 14.72 28.65
C ASP A 14 -17.35 14.85 29.60
N GLU A 15 -17.64 16.06 30.09
CA GLU A 15 -18.83 16.31 30.93
C GLU A 15 -20.14 16.06 30.17
N ILE A 16 -20.21 16.49 28.90
CA ILE A 16 -21.36 16.18 28.02
C ILE A 16 -21.50 14.68 27.84
N ALA A 17 -20.40 13.92 27.76
CA ALA A 17 -20.46 12.48 27.60
C ALA A 17 -21.07 11.80 28.83
N GLU A 18 -20.71 12.23 30.03
CA GLU A 18 -21.29 11.70 31.28
C GLU A 18 -22.81 11.92 31.33
N VAL A 19 -23.29 13.09 30.94
CA VAL A 19 -24.73 13.40 30.90
C VAL A 19 -25.43 12.63 29.77
N ALA A 20 -24.83 12.57 28.59
CA ALA A 20 -25.38 11.87 27.44
C ALA A 20 -25.48 10.36 27.69
N LEU A 21 -24.50 9.74 28.35
CA LEU A 21 -24.49 8.31 28.70
C LEU A 21 -25.74 7.87 29.47
N VAL A 22 -26.25 8.74 30.36
CA VAL A 22 -27.44 8.44 31.19
C VAL A 22 -28.74 8.58 30.38
N ARG A 23 -28.75 9.39 29.32
CA ARG A 23 -29.96 9.80 28.59
C ARG A 23 -30.01 9.36 27.13
N VAL A 24 -28.98 8.66 26.66
CA VAL A 24 -28.84 8.20 25.27
C VAL A 24 -30.03 7.38 24.77
N ASP A 25 -30.67 6.62 25.65
CA ASP A 25 -31.85 5.81 25.32
C ASP A 25 -33.11 6.69 25.06
N GLU A 26 -33.06 7.99 25.41
CA GLU A 26 -34.09 8.99 25.09
C GLU A 26 -33.86 9.67 23.72
N PHE A 27 -32.70 9.50 23.10
CA PHE A 27 -32.33 10.24 21.89
C PHE A 27 -33.05 9.68 20.66
N SER A 28 -33.45 10.57 19.76
CA SER A 28 -33.86 10.24 18.40
C SER A 28 -32.69 9.79 17.52
N SER A 29 -32.96 9.15 16.38
CA SER A 29 -31.91 8.75 15.41
C SER A 29 -31.05 9.94 14.98
N GLN A 30 -31.67 11.09 14.75
CA GLN A 30 -30.99 12.34 14.41
C GLN A 30 -30.10 12.85 15.54
N GLU A 31 -30.55 12.78 16.80
CA GLU A 31 -29.76 13.21 17.96
C GLU A 31 -28.58 12.27 18.22
N LEU A 32 -28.75 10.96 18.04
CA LEU A 32 -27.66 9.99 18.09
C LEU A 32 -26.59 10.33 17.02
N ALA A 33 -27.00 10.53 15.77
CA ALA A 33 -26.11 10.88 14.66
C ALA A 33 -25.41 12.23 14.86
N ASN A 34 -26.12 13.25 15.33
CA ASN A 34 -25.56 14.58 15.59
C ASN A 34 -24.56 14.56 16.75
N THR A 35 -24.83 13.76 17.79
CA THR A 35 -23.94 13.63 18.94
C THR A 35 -22.58 13.10 18.48
N VAL A 36 -22.54 11.95 17.80
CA VAL A 36 -21.26 11.39 17.33
C VAL A 36 -20.56 12.30 16.32
N CYS A 37 -21.31 13.00 15.45
CA CYS A 37 -20.74 13.98 14.54
C CYS A 37 -20.09 15.17 15.25
N ALA A 38 -20.68 15.65 16.36
CA ALA A 38 -20.11 16.74 17.13
C ALA A 38 -18.75 16.35 17.75
N TYR A 39 -18.66 15.13 18.32
CA TYR A 39 -17.40 14.60 18.85
C TYR A 39 -16.36 14.43 17.74
N ALA A 40 -16.77 13.86 16.61
CA ALA A 40 -15.91 13.69 15.43
C ALA A 40 -15.40 15.00 14.84
N ALA A 41 -16.23 16.04 14.79
CA ALA A 41 -15.87 17.35 14.24
C ALA A 41 -14.75 18.03 15.04
N ILE A 42 -14.70 17.82 16.36
CA ILE A 42 -13.64 18.35 17.22
C ILE A 42 -12.46 17.38 17.40
N GLY A 43 -12.54 16.18 16.81
CA GLY A 43 -11.52 15.14 16.95
C GLY A 43 -11.42 14.55 18.36
N HIS A 44 -12.50 14.64 19.14
CA HIS A 44 -12.58 14.06 20.49
C HIS A 44 -13.35 12.74 20.45
N SER A 45 -13.00 11.80 21.31
CA SER A 45 -13.64 10.49 21.38
C SER A 45 -13.94 10.12 22.82
N SER A 46 -15.14 9.60 23.06
CA SER A 46 -15.54 9.00 24.33
C SER A 46 -15.98 7.57 24.06
N PRO A 47 -15.10 6.57 24.25
CA PRO A 47 -15.39 5.19 23.86
C PRO A 47 -16.68 4.64 24.47
N ALA A 48 -16.92 4.89 25.77
CA ALA A 48 -18.14 4.46 26.45
C ALA A 48 -19.40 5.07 25.83
N LEU A 49 -19.36 6.36 25.48
CA LEU A 49 -20.49 7.03 24.83
C LEU A 49 -20.73 6.47 23.42
N PHE A 50 -19.67 6.26 22.63
CA PHE A 50 -19.77 5.69 21.28
C PHE A 50 -20.28 4.26 21.30
N GLU A 51 -19.89 3.44 22.28
CA GLU A 51 -20.42 2.09 22.46
C GLU A 51 -21.92 2.14 22.79
N LYS A 52 -22.31 2.96 23.77
CA LYS A 52 -23.71 3.09 24.20
C LYS A 52 -24.61 3.70 23.11
N ILE A 53 -24.11 4.66 22.34
CA ILE A 53 -24.81 5.19 21.17
C ILE A 53 -24.98 4.11 20.09
N ALA A 54 -23.98 3.23 19.88
CA ALA A 54 -24.11 2.14 18.93
C ALA A 54 -25.21 1.15 19.33
N GLU A 55 -25.32 0.82 20.61
CA GLU A 55 -26.40 -0.02 21.15
C GLU A 55 -27.78 0.62 20.92
N ALA A 56 -27.93 1.90 21.26
CA ALA A 56 -29.18 2.64 21.08
C ALA A 56 -29.55 2.78 19.58
N ALA A 57 -28.55 2.99 18.72
CA ALA A 57 -28.73 3.03 17.28
C ALA A 57 -29.20 1.68 16.73
N LEU A 58 -28.60 0.56 17.17
CA LEU A 58 -29.03 -0.79 16.77
C LEU A 58 -30.49 -1.07 17.17
N TYR A 59 -30.91 -0.66 18.37
CA TYR A 59 -32.30 -0.83 18.81
C TYR A 59 -33.31 -0.06 17.94
N SER A 60 -32.90 1.09 17.38
CA SER A 60 -33.76 2.00 16.65
C SER A 60 -33.38 2.17 15.17
N ILE A 61 -32.59 1.25 14.62
CA ILE A 61 -31.92 1.42 13.31
C ILE A 61 -32.90 1.66 12.15
N HIS A 62 -34.07 1.04 12.21
CA HIS A 62 -35.18 1.19 11.25
C HIS A 62 -35.76 2.62 11.18
N LYS A 63 -35.48 3.46 12.18
CA LYS A 63 -35.89 4.88 12.20
C LYS A 63 -34.89 5.79 11.52
N PHE A 64 -33.66 5.32 11.28
CA PHE A 64 -32.62 6.14 10.67
C PHE A 64 -32.88 6.34 9.17
N ASN A 65 -32.64 7.57 8.71
CA ASN A 65 -32.56 7.84 7.28
C ASN A 65 -31.13 7.64 6.73
N SER A 66 -30.97 7.63 5.40
CA SER A 66 -29.68 7.36 4.74
C SER A 66 -28.56 8.31 5.14
N GLN A 67 -28.90 9.58 5.38
CA GLN A 67 -27.97 10.63 5.81
C GLN A 67 -27.54 10.43 7.26
N GLU A 68 -28.47 10.11 8.16
CA GLU A 68 -28.17 9.81 9.57
C GLU A 68 -27.23 8.59 9.68
N LEU A 69 -27.48 7.52 8.92
CA LEU A 69 -26.57 6.37 8.85
C LEU A 69 -25.20 6.75 8.26
N ALA A 70 -25.14 7.71 7.33
CA ALA A 70 -23.87 8.20 6.78
C ALA A 70 -23.07 8.98 7.84
N ASN A 71 -23.76 9.83 8.58
CA ASN A 71 -23.20 10.62 9.66
C ASN A 71 -22.64 9.73 10.77
N MET A 72 -23.36 8.66 11.12
CA MET A 72 -22.87 7.64 12.06
C MET A 72 -21.56 7.02 11.54
N LEU A 73 -21.56 6.45 10.33
CA LEU A 73 -20.36 5.83 9.76
C LEU A 73 -19.17 6.81 9.68
N TRP A 74 -19.41 8.03 9.19
CA TRP A 74 -18.38 9.05 9.08
C TRP A 74 -17.81 9.45 10.45
N ALA A 75 -18.67 9.64 11.46
CA ALA A 75 -18.23 10.04 12.78
C ALA A 75 -17.36 8.98 13.45
N TYR A 76 -17.80 7.72 13.41
CA TYR A 76 -17.03 6.59 13.94
C TYR A 76 -15.69 6.44 13.20
N ALA A 77 -15.70 6.57 11.86
CA ALA A 77 -14.49 6.54 11.04
C ALA A 77 -13.51 7.66 11.43
N LYS A 78 -14.02 8.88 11.62
CA LYS A 78 -13.23 10.07 11.90
C LYS A 78 -12.52 10.01 13.25
N VAL A 79 -13.16 9.43 14.28
CA VAL A 79 -12.58 9.28 15.62
C VAL A 79 -11.85 7.96 15.83
N GLY A 80 -11.89 7.04 14.86
CA GLY A 80 -11.26 5.72 14.94
C GLY A 80 -11.93 4.76 15.94
N HIS A 81 -13.24 4.92 16.19
CA HIS A 81 -14.00 4.00 17.03
C HIS A 81 -14.74 2.99 16.16
N SER A 82 -14.72 1.71 16.54
CA SER A 82 -15.35 0.64 15.75
C SER A 82 -16.52 0.00 16.48
N SER A 83 -17.61 -0.27 15.75
CA SER A 83 -18.73 -1.10 16.21
C SER A 83 -19.14 -2.03 15.08
N HIS A 84 -18.60 -3.26 15.09
CA HIS A 84 -18.82 -4.22 14.00
C HIS A 84 -20.31 -4.51 13.79
N ALA A 85 -21.06 -4.79 14.86
CA ALA A 85 -22.49 -5.09 14.76
C ALA A 85 -23.31 -3.93 14.16
N LEU A 86 -23.00 -2.67 14.54
CA LEU A 86 -23.65 -1.50 13.95
C LEU A 86 -23.31 -1.39 12.45
N PHE A 87 -22.05 -1.58 12.07
CA PHE A 87 -21.63 -1.44 10.67
C PHE A 87 -22.17 -2.56 9.78
N ASP A 88 -22.30 -3.78 10.31
CA ASP A 88 -22.95 -4.91 9.63
C ASP A 88 -24.43 -4.59 9.36
N GLU A 89 -25.17 -4.13 10.38
CA GLU A 89 -26.58 -3.78 10.23
C GLU A 89 -26.79 -2.60 9.27
N ILE A 90 -25.93 -1.58 9.34
CA ILE A 90 -25.95 -0.46 8.38
C ILE A 90 -25.69 -0.97 6.96
N SER A 91 -24.78 -1.94 6.79
CA SER A 91 -24.48 -2.53 5.49
C SER A 91 -25.72 -3.20 4.88
N GLU A 92 -26.45 -4.00 5.66
CA GLU A 92 -27.68 -4.66 5.22
C GLU A 92 -28.77 -3.66 4.80
N ILE A 93 -28.93 -2.57 5.56
CA ILE A 93 -29.88 -1.50 5.22
C ILE A 93 -29.47 -0.79 3.93
N LEU A 94 -28.17 -0.49 3.76
CA LEU A 94 -27.66 0.17 2.55
C LEU A 94 -27.81 -0.71 1.32
N LEU A 95 -27.63 -2.02 1.44
CA LEU A 95 -27.86 -2.98 0.35
C LEU A 95 -29.32 -2.93 -0.15
N CYS A 96 -30.29 -2.81 0.76
CA CYS A 96 -31.71 -2.71 0.41
C CYS A 96 -32.06 -1.39 -0.29
N ARG A 97 -31.31 -0.31 -0.04
CA ARG A 97 -31.61 1.05 -0.49
C ARG A 97 -30.58 1.60 -1.47
N ILE A 98 -29.72 0.75 -2.03
CA ILE A 98 -28.56 1.17 -2.82
C ILE A 98 -28.94 2.02 -4.04
N HIS A 99 -30.12 1.76 -4.62
CA HIS A 99 -30.64 2.47 -5.78
C HIS A 99 -31.15 3.89 -5.47
N GLU A 100 -31.32 4.23 -4.19
CA GLU A 100 -31.72 5.57 -3.75
C GLU A 100 -30.51 6.50 -3.56
N LEU A 101 -29.29 5.96 -3.56
CA LEU A 101 -28.08 6.68 -3.24
C LEU A 101 -27.47 7.35 -4.48
N ASN A 102 -27.05 8.61 -4.33
CA ASN A 102 -26.28 9.33 -5.35
C ASN A 102 -24.76 9.03 -5.26
N SER A 103 -23.97 9.57 -6.20
CA SER A 103 -22.51 9.32 -6.29
C SER A 103 -21.75 9.70 -5.02
N GLN A 104 -22.08 10.85 -4.43
CA GLN A 104 -21.46 11.34 -3.21
C GLN A 104 -21.77 10.41 -2.03
N GLU A 105 -23.03 9.99 -1.90
CA GLU A 105 -23.44 9.06 -0.85
C GLU A 105 -22.73 7.71 -0.99
N LEU A 106 -22.72 7.11 -2.19
CA LEU A 106 -22.00 5.86 -2.46
C LEU A 106 -20.51 5.96 -2.07
N THR A 107 -19.85 7.03 -2.52
CA THR A 107 -18.43 7.29 -2.25
C THR A 107 -18.18 7.41 -0.75
N ASN A 108 -19.02 8.18 -0.04
CA ASN A 108 -18.87 8.38 1.40
C ASN A 108 -19.05 7.07 2.19
N LYS A 109 -19.93 6.17 1.75
CA LYS A 109 -20.08 4.85 2.40
C LYS A 109 -18.81 4.03 2.25
N VAL A 110 -18.33 3.79 1.03
CA VAL A 110 -17.10 2.98 0.85
C VAL A 110 -15.91 3.60 1.55
N TRP A 111 -15.77 4.93 1.53
CA TRP A 111 -14.72 5.65 2.25
C TRP A 111 -14.78 5.41 3.77
N ALA A 112 -15.98 5.45 4.36
CA ALA A 112 -16.15 5.24 5.79
C ALA A 112 -15.81 3.80 6.19
N TYR A 113 -16.31 2.80 5.46
CA TYR A 113 -15.98 1.39 5.70
C TYR A 113 -14.47 1.13 5.58
N ALA A 114 -13.83 1.71 4.56
CA ALA A 114 -12.39 1.60 4.37
C ALA A 114 -11.59 2.25 5.51
N THR A 115 -11.97 3.46 5.92
CA THR A 115 -11.32 4.18 7.03
C THR A 115 -11.48 3.46 8.36
N LEU A 116 -12.63 2.82 8.58
CA LEU A 116 -12.91 2.01 9.77
C LEU A 116 -12.17 0.67 9.80
N GLY A 117 -11.57 0.25 8.67
CA GLY A 117 -11.02 -1.10 8.52
C GLY A 117 -12.08 -2.20 8.66
N HIS A 118 -13.36 -1.88 8.41
CA HIS A 118 -14.46 -2.82 8.49
C HIS A 118 -14.76 -3.41 7.12
N VAL A 119 -14.83 -4.74 7.04
CA VAL A 119 -14.92 -5.48 5.79
C VAL A 119 -16.37 -5.78 5.46
N SER A 120 -16.90 -5.17 4.39
CA SER A 120 -18.21 -5.52 3.81
C SER A 120 -18.10 -5.76 2.30
N PRO A 121 -17.66 -6.97 1.87
CA PRO A 121 -17.38 -7.25 0.47
C PRO A 121 -18.63 -7.19 -0.41
N THR A 122 -19.77 -7.65 0.11
CA THR A 122 -21.06 -7.63 -0.60
C THR A 122 -21.55 -6.21 -0.87
N LEU A 123 -21.37 -5.29 0.09
CA LEU A 123 -21.67 -3.88 -0.12
C LEU A 123 -20.74 -3.26 -1.14
N PHE A 124 -19.43 -3.52 -1.08
CA PHE A 124 -18.49 -3.02 -2.08
C PHE A 124 -18.83 -3.55 -3.48
N ASP A 125 -19.10 -4.85 -3.63
CA ASP A 125 -19.50 -5.42 -4.92
C ASP A 125 -20.77 -4.76 -5.47
N LYS A 126 -21.77 -4.53 -4.60
CA LYS A 126 -23.02 -3.88 -5.03
C LYS A 126 -22.82 -2.41 -5.40
N ILE A 127 -21.99 -1.69 -4.64
CA ILE A 127 -21.63 -0.30 -4.95
C ILE A 127 -20.87 -0.24 -6.28
N ALA A 128 -19.95 -1.16 -6.54
CA ALA A 128 -19.25 -1.23 -7.83
C ALA A 128 -20.24 -1.44 -8.98
N GLU A 129 -21.15 -2.41 -8.86
CA GLU A 129 -22.18 -2.71 -9.86
C GLU A 129 -23.04 -1.48 -10.18
N VAL A 130 -23.54 -0.79 -9.14
CA VAL A 130 -24.39 0.39 -9.30
C VAL A 130 -23.61 1.58 -9.87
N SER A 131 -22.38 1.80 -9.39
CA SER A 131 -21.53 2.92 -9.83
C SER A 131 -21.20 2.82 -11.33
N LEU A 132 -21.01 1.61 -11.88
CA LEU A 132 -20.76 1.42 -13.31
C LEU A 132 -21.85 2.03 -14.20
N GLY A 133 -23.09 2.14 -13.71
CA GLY A 133 -24.21 2.73 -14.44
C GLY A 133 -24.09 4.24 -14.68
N TYR A 134 -23.40 4.98 -13.80
CA TYR A 134 -23.36 6.45 -13.85
C TYR A 134 -22.05 7.08 -13.36
N VAL A 135 -20.95 6.33 -13.28
CA VAL A 135 -19.61 6.85 -12.89
C VAL A 135 -19.11 8.04 -13.72
N ASN A 136 -19.64 8.26 -14.92
CA ASN A 136 -19.34 9.48 -15.69
C ASN A 136 -19.83 10.77 -15.01
N GLU A 137 -20.82 10.69 -14.11
CA GLU A 137 -21.39 11.80 -13.35
C GLU A 137 -20.59 12.12 -12.09
N PHE A 138 -19.67 11.24 -11.67
CA PHE A 138 -18.85 11.46 -10.49
C PHE A 138 -17.92 12.65 -10.71
N ASN A 139 -17.71 13.48 -9.69
CA ASN A 139 -16.65 14.49 -9.72
C ASN A 139 -15.26 13.86 -9.43
N SER A 140 -14.18 14.63 -9.61
CA SER A 140 -12.81 14.14 -9.44
C SER A 140 -12.53 13.61 -8.03
N GLN A 141 -13.07 14.27 -7.00
CA GLN A 141 -12.98 13.85 -5.61
C GLN A 141 -13.67 12.50 -5.38
N GLU A 142 -14.86 12.31 -5.92
CA GLU A 142 -15.62 11.06 -5.83
C GLU A 142 -14.90 9.90 -6.52
N LEU A 143 -14.33 10.13 -7.71
CA LEU A 143 -13.52 9.14 -8.42
C LEU A 143 -12.30 8.72 -7.58
N ALA A 144 -11.55 9.69 -7.06
CA ALA A 144 -10.34 9.43 -6.27
C ALA A 144 -10.66 8.72 -4.95
N ASN A 145 -11.67 9.16 -4.21
CA ASN A 145 -12.08 8.56 -2.94
C ASN A 145 -12.64 7.14 -3.13
N THR A 146 -13.37 6.89 -4.23
CA THR A 146 -13.89 5.55 -4.54
C THR A 146 -12.74 4.56 -4.70
N VAL A 147 -11.76 4.82 -5.59
CA VAL A 147 -10.64 3.87 -5.76
C VAL A 147 -9.75 3.78 -4.51
N TRP A 148 -9.58 4.89 -3.78
CA TRP A 148 -8.84 4.88 -2.53
C TRP A 148 -9.49 3.96 -1.50
N ALA A 149 -10.83 4.00 -1.37
CA ALA A 149 -11.57 3.16 -0.44
C ALA A 149 -11.41 1.67 -0.78
N TYR A 150 -11.58 1.30 -2.06
CA TYR A 150 -11.38 -0.08 -2.51
C TYR A 150 -9.95 -0.56 -2.24
N ALA A 151 -8.95 0.26 -2.58
CA ALA A 151 -7.55 -0.06 -2.35
C ALA A 151 -7.20 -0.19 -0.86
N THR A 152 -7.75 0.67 -0.01
CA THR A 152 -7.53 0.66 1.44
C THR A 152 -8.18 -0.55 2.10
N SER A 153 -9.40 -0.92 1.67
CA SER A 153 -10.09 -2.12 2.14
C SER A 153 -9.49 -3.44 1.61
N GLY A 154 -8.56 -3.38 0.67
CA GLY A 154 -8.05 -4.57 -0.02
C GLY A 154 -9.10 -5.26 -0.90
N HIS A 155 -10.21 -4.58 -1.23
CA HIS A 155 -11.27 -5.10 -2.09
C HIS A 155 -11.03 -4.64 -3.53
N THR A 156 -11.15 -5.54 -4.49
CA THR A 156 -10.81 -5.23 -5.89
C THR A 156 -12.04 -5.35 -6.78
N SER A 157 -12.18 -4.38 -7.69
CA SER A 157 -13.18 -4.42 -8.77
C SER A 157 -12.53 -3.95 -10.07
N PRO A 158 -11.90 -4.86 -10.84
CA PRO A 158 -11.14 -4.49 -12.03
C PRO A 158 -11.96 -3.72 -13.07
N THR A 159 -13.26 -4.03 -13.20
CA THR A 159 -14.18 -3.34 -14.12
C THR A 159 -14.44 -1.90 -13.69
N LEU A 160 -14.66 -1.66 -12.39
CA LEU A 160 -14.82 -0.32 -11.84
C LEU A 160 -13.52 0.50 -11.98
N PHE A 161 -12.36 -0.08 -11.64
CA PHE A 161 -11.07 0.57 -11.81
C PHE A 161 -10.81 0.94 -13.27
N ASN A 162 -11.03 0.03 -14.21
CA ASN A 162 -10.89 0.35 -15.63
C ASN A 162 -11.80 1.51 -16.07
N LYS A 163 -13.05 1.54 -15.57
CA LYS A 163 -13.98 2.61 -15.92
C LYS A 163 -13.59 3.95 -15.29
N ILE A 164 -13.15 3.96 -14.04
CA ILE A 164 -12.65 5.17 -13.36
C ILE A 164 -11.38 5.68 -14.05
N ALA A 165 -10.47 4.80 -14.48
CA ALA A 165 -9.27 5.19 -15.24
C ALA A 165 -9.65 5.91 -16.54
N GLU A 166 -10.62 5.36 -17.28
CA GLU A 166 -11.14 5.92 -18.53
C GLU A 166 -11.73 7.34 -18.34
N VAL A 167 -12.52 7.53 -17.27
CA VAL A 167 -13.13 8.83 -16.95
C VAL A 167 -12.06 9.82 -16.48
N SER A 168 -11.18 9.39 -15.58
CA SER A 168 -10.10 10.23 -15.01
C SER A 168 -9.11 10.67 -16.08
N PHE A 169 -8.76 9.79 -17.02
CA PHE A 169 -7.87 10.10 -18.14
C PHE A 169 -8.39 11.28 -18.98
N ARG A 170 -9.70 11.34 -19.24
CA ARG A 170 -10.32 12.43 -20.02
C ARG A 170 -10.44 13.75 -19.26
N ARG A 171 -10.49 13.68 -17.93
CA ARG A 171 -10.83 14.80 -17.04
C ARG A 171 -9.69 15.14 -16.09
N ILE A 172 -8.46 14.72 -16.41
CA ILE A 172 -7.33 14.80 -15.47
C ILE A 172 -7.06 16.23 -14.99
N ASP A 173 -7.35 17.23 -15.83
CA ASP A 173 -7.19 18.65 -15.52
C ASP A 173 -8.15 19.15 -14.42
N GLU A 174 -9.25 18.43 -14.17
CA GLU A 174 -10.21 18.74 -13.09
C GLU A 174 -9.70 18.31 -11.70
N PHE A 175 -8.69 17.42 -11.65
CA PHE A 175 -8.26 16.81 -10.39
C PHE A 175 -7.40 17.77 -9.57
N SER A 176 -7.61 17.82 -8.26
CA SER A 176 -6.69 18.50 -7.33
C SER A 176 -5.38 17.70 -7.14
N PRO A 177 -4.30 18.30 -6.60
CA PRO A 177 -3.06 17.57 -6.31
C PRO A 177 -3.29 16.38 -5.38
N GLN A 178 -4.21 16.54 -4.43
CA GLN A 178 -4.60 15.47 -3.51
C GLN A 178 -5.31 14.33 -4.22
N GLU A 179 -6.21 14.65 -5.16
CA GLU A 179 -6.94 13.64 -5.94
C GLU A 179 -6.00 12.88 -6.89
N LEU A 180 -5.06 13.57 -7.54
CA LEU A 180 -4.02 12.96 -8.37
C LEU A 180 -3.14 11.99 -7.57
N ALA A 181 -2.71 12.40 -6.37
CA ALA A 181 -1.93 11.55 -5.50
C ALA A 181 -2.73 10.33 -4.99
N ASN A 182 -4.00 10.52 -4.63
CA ASN A 182 -4.87 9.46 -4.13
C ASN A 182 -5.19 8.43 -5.22
N ILE A 183 -5.49 8.86 -6.45
CA ILE A 183 -5.76 7.94 -7.56
C ILE A 183 -4.49 7.17 -7.93
N ALA A 184 -3.32 7.83 -8.03
CA ALA A 184 -2.05 7.14 -8.28
C ALA A 184 -1.77 6.08 -7.20
N TRP A 185 -1.89 6.47 -5.93
CA TRP A 185 -1.68 5.58 -4.79
C TRP A 185 -2.63 4.38 -4.81
N ALA A 186 -3.92 4.60 -5.09
CA ALA A 186 -4.90 3.53 -5.10
C ALA A 186 -4.59 2.45 -6.15
N TYR A 187 -4.25 2.87 -7.37
CA TYR A 187 -3.89 1.94 -8.46
C TYR A 187 -2.60 1.19 -8.15
N ALA A 188 -1.60 1.89 -7.58
CA ALA A 188 -0.36 1.25 -7.16
C ALA A 188 -0.56 0.25 -6.02
N LYS A 189 -1.37 0.61 -5.01
CA LYS A 189 -1.62 -0.21 -3.81
C LYS A 189 -2.24 -1.57 -4.15
N ILE A 190 -3.17 -1.62 -5.10
CA ILE A 190 -3.77 -2.89 -5.56
C ILE A 190 -3.04 -3.53 -6.75
N GLY A 191 -1.97 -2.90 -7.24
CA GLY A 191 -1.23 -3.37 -8.41
C GLY A 191 -2.03 -3.35 -9.72
N HIS A 192 -3.07 -2.50 -9.84
CA HIS A 192 -3.89 -2.44 -11.06
C HIS A 192 -3.16 -1.66 -12.15
N SER A 193 -2.81 -2.35 -13.23
CA SER A 193 -2.04 -1.76 -14.33
C SER A 193 -2.87 -0.74 -15.11
N SER A 194 -2.41 0.53 -15.12
CA SER A 194 -2.98 1.59 -15.96
C SER A 194 -1.91 2.58 -16.43
N PRO A 195 -0.97 2.18 -17.31
CA PRO A 195 0.15 3.03 -17.70
C PRO A 195 -0.27 4.39 -18.28
N ALA A 196 -1.30 4.40 -19.14
CA ALA A 196 -1.80 5.64 -19.74
C ALA A 196 -2.39 6.63 -18.72
N LEU A 197 -2.96 6.13 -17.63
CA LEU A 197 -3.42 6.98 -16.53
C LEU A 197 -2.22 7.58 -15.78
N PHE A 198 -1.17 6.79 -15.52
CA PHE A 198 0.05 7.29 -14.89
C PHE A 198 0.76 8.34 -15.76
N ASP A 199 0.82 8.15 -17.07
CA ASP A 199 1.34 9.17 -18.01
C ASP A 199 0.58 10.50 -17.84
N LYS A 200 -0.76 10.44 -17.81
CA LYS A 200 -1.60 11.64 -17.62
C LYS A 200 -1.46 12.27 -16.25
N ILE A 201 -1.36 11.48 -15.19
CA ILE A 201 -1.09 11.98 -13.85
C ILE A 201 0.27 12.68 -13.82
N ALA A 202 1.28 12.12 -14.49
CA ALA A 202 2.61 12.73 -14.53
C ALA A 202 2.59 14.09 -15.24
N GLU A 203 1.93 14.17 -16.41
CA GLU A 203 1.75 15.43 -17.15
C GLU A 203 1.05 16.49 -16.30
N ALA A 204 -0.09 16.14 -15.68
CA ALA A 204 -0.86 17.08 -14.85
C ALA A 204 -0.10 17.50 -13.57
N SER A 205 0.62 16.56 -12.95
CA SER A 205 1.40 16.81 -11.74
C SER A 205 2.61 17.70 -12.02
N LEU A 206 3.30 17.49 -13.14
CA LEU A 206 4.51 18.23 -13.52
C LEU A 206 4.27 19.75 -13.57
N CYS A 207 3.12 20.18 -14.09
CA CYS A 207 2.75 21.59 -14.16
C CYS A 207 2.37 22.21 -12.81
N ARG A 208 2.10 21.38 -11.79
CA ARG A 208 1.45 21.78 -10.53
C ARG A 208 2.19 21.32 -9.29
N VAL A 209 3.44 20.84 -9.42
CA VAL A 209 4.22 20.27 -8.31
C VAL A 209 4.26 21.18 -7.08
N HIS A 210 4.29 22.51 -7.26
CA HIS A 210 4.30 23.48 -6.15
C HIS A 210 2.98 23.55 -5.35
N ASP A 211 1.88 23.04 -5.90
CA ASP A 211 0.58 22.96 -5.21
C ASP A 211 0.45 21.68 -4.36
N PHE A 212 1.38 20.73 -4.50
CA PHE A 212 1.37 19.49 -3.73
C PHE A 212 1.92 19.74 -2.33
N ASN A 213 1.23 19.24 -1.31
CA ASN A 213 1.83 19.13 0.03
C ASN A 213 2.74 17.88 0.13
N SER A 214 3.48 17.76 1.23
CA SER A 214 4.44 16.67 1.47
C SER A 214 3.81 15.27 1.32
N ARG A 215 2.59 15.09 1.82
CA ARG A 215 1.84 13.84 1.68
C ARG A 215 1.50 13.52 0.23
N ASN A 216 1.07 14.52 -0.53
CA ASN A 216 0.74 14.33 -1.94
C ASN A 216 2.00 13.95 -2.74
N ILE A 217 3.13 14.61 -2.47
CA ILE A 217 4.42 14.25 -3.07
C ILE A 217 4.80 12.81 -2.74
N ALA A 218 4.85 12.47 -1.44
CA ALA A 218 5.25 11.15 -0.97
C ALA A 218 4.39 10.03 -1.57
N ASN A 219 3.06 10.21 -1.60
CA ASN A 219 2.14 9.25 -2.19
C ASN A 219 2.33 9.12 -3.70
N THR A 220 2.58 10.23 -4.40
CA THR A 220 2.80 10.23 -5.85
C THR A 220 4.07 9.47 -6.21
N VAL A 221 5.22 9.84 -5.63
CA VAL A 221 6.49 9.15 -5.95
C VAL A 221 6.45 7.68 -5.54
N TRP A 222 5.86 7.37 -4.37
CA TRP A 222 5.68 5.99 -3.93
C TRP A 222 4.83 5.18 -4.90
N ALA A 223 3.75 5.75 -5.42
CA ALA A 223 2.88 5.08 -6.38
C ALA A 223 3.62 4.75 -7.67
N PHE A 224 4.30 5.75 -8.27
CA PHE A 224 5.08 5.59 -9.50
C PHE A 224 6.19 4.55 -9.35
N ALA A 225 6.94 4.61 -8.24
CA ALA A 225 7.97 3.64 -7.89
C ALA A 225 7.39 2.23 -7.73
N SER A 226 6.28 2.09 -7.00
CA SER A 226 5.65 0.79 -6.71
C SER A 226 5.18 0.07 -7.98
N VAL A 227 4.63 0.81 -8.96
CA VAL A 227 4.24 0.23 -10.26
C VAL A 227 5.39 0.20 -11.27
N GLY A 228 6.58 0.67 -10.90
CA GLY A 228 7.74 0.71 -11.79
C GLY A 228 7.52 1.56 -13.05
N HIS A 229 6.67 2.58 -12.97
CA HIS A 229 6.37 3.50 -14.06
C HIS A 229 7.21 4.77 -13.88
N TYR A 230 8.17 4.99 -14.78
CA TYR A 230 9.19 6.03 -14.63
C TYR A 230 8.84 7.28 -15.42
N SER A 231 8.76 8.41 -14.72
CA SER A 231 8.67 9.74 -15.34
C SER A 231 9.84 10.61 -14.85
N PRO A 232 11.01 10.57 -15.55
CA PRO A 232 12.20 11.30 -15.12
C PRO A 232 11.95 12.80 -14.91
N ALA A 233 11.22 13.45 -15.82
CA ALA A 233 10.92 14.88 -15.71
C ALA A 233 10.09 15.22 -14.46
N LEU A 234 9.14 14.35 -14.08
CA LEU A 234 8.36 14.54 -12.86
C LEU A 234 9.24 14.35 -11.62
N PHE A 235 10.07 13.30 -11.60
CA PHE A 235 10.97 13.03 -10.47
C PHE A 235 12.02 14.13 -10.30
N ASP A 236 12.60 14.66 -11.38
CA ASP A 236 13.46 15.84 -11.34
C ASP A 236 12.76 17.04 -10.70
N LYS A 237 11.53 17.32 -11.15
CA LYS A 237 10.79 18.47 -10.64
C LYS A 237 10.38 18.31 -9.18
N ILE A 238 9.98 17.10 -8.78
CA ILE A 238 9.66 16.79 -7.39
C ILE A 238 10.91 16.90 -6.52
N ALA A 239 12.05 16.38 -6.98
CA ALA A 239 13.34 16.48 -6.30
C ALA A 239 13.68 17.95 -6.00
N GLU A 240 13.62 18.81 -7.02
CA GLU A 240 13.89 20.26 -6.91
C GLU A 240 13.08 20.93 -5.77
N VAL A 241 11.81 20.57 -5.60
CA VAL A 241 10.95 21.17 -4.56
C VAL A 241 11.05 20.47 -3.20
N THR A 242 11.41 19.19 -3.18
CA THR A 242 11.27 18.34 -1.99
C THR A 242 12.52 18.42 -1.11
N TRP A 243 13.70 18.36 -1.71
CA TRP A 243 14.96 18.26 -0.97
C TRP A 243 15.22 19.42 -0.01
N PRO A 244 14.99 20.69 -0.39
CA PRO A 244 15.14 21.81 0.54
C PRO A 244 14.18 21.76 1.75
N CYS A 245 13.09 20.99 1.67
CA CYS A 245 11.99 20.98 2.64
C CYS A 245 11.77 19.63 3.34
N LEU A 246 12.66 18.64 3.16
CA LEU A 246 12.51 17.31 3.77
C LEU A 246 12.38 17.32 5.29
N HIS A 247 13.02 18.27 5.97
CA HIS A 247 12.92 18.45 7.43
C HIS A 247 11.48 18.72 7.91
N GLN A 248 10.55 19.05 7.02
CA GLN A 248 9.13 19.29 7.31
C GLN A 248 8.28 18.02 7.15
N TYR A 249 8.82 16.98 6.52
CA TYR A 249 8.10 15.73 6.29
C TYR A 249 8.00 14.95 7.61
N ASN A 250 6.89 14.26 7.81
CA ASN A 250 6.83 13.25 8.87
C ASN A 250 7.60 11.97 8.48
N SER A 251 7.77 11.05 9.43
CA SER A 251 8.54 9.82 9.24
C SER A 251 8.05 8.98 8.06
N GLN A 252 6.74 8.80 7.91
CA GLN A 252 6.15 8.01 6.83
C GLN A 252 6.33 8.68 5.46
N GLU A 253 6.12 9.99 5.39
CA GLU A 253 6.29 10.78 4.15
C GLU A 253 7.75 10.77 3.69
N LEU A 254 8.69 10.94 4.63
CA LEU A 254 10.13 10.90 4.37
C LEU A 254 10.56 9.53 3.87
N ALA A 255 10.18 8.45 4.57
CA ALA A 255 10.55 7.08 4.20
C ALA A 255 10.00 6.68 2.83
N ASN A 256 8.72 6.98 2.55
CA ASN A 256 8.12 6.70 1.25
C ASN A 256 8.82 7.45 0.12
N THR A 257 9.20 8.71 0.36
CA THR A 257 9.88 9.54 -0.63
C THR A 257 11.25 8.96 -0.95
N VAL A 258 12.13 8.79 0.03
CA VAL A 258 13.50 8.32 -0.24
C VAL A 258 13.53 6.90 -0.80
N TRP A 259 12.62 6.04 -0.37
CA TRP A 259 12.44 4.70 -0.95
C TRP A 259 12.02 4.77 -2.42
N ALA A 260 11.09 5.66 -2.77
CA ALA A 260 10.64 5.79 -4.15
C ALA A 260 11.78 6.20 -5.10
N TYR A 261 12.68 7.09 -4.67
CA TYR A 261 13.87 7.45 -5.46
C TYR A 261 14.87 6.29 -5.55
N ALA A 262 15.05 5.52 -4.47
CA ALA A 262 15.87 4.31 -4.49
C ALA A 262 15.33 3.26 -5.48
N VAL A 263 14.04 2.95 -5.44
CA VAL A 263 13.37 2.06 -6.41
C VAL A 263 13.51 2.63 -7.83
N SER A 264 13.31 3.95 -7.96
CA SER A 264 13.30 4.60 -9.27
C SER A 264 14.70 4.72 -9.89
N ASN A 265 15.74 4.47 -9.08
CA ASN A 265 17.14 4.70 -9.41
C ASN A 265 17.40 6.13 -9.91
N PHE A 266 16.81 7.11 -9.23
CA PHE A 266 16.76 8.49 -9.70
C PHE A 266 17.29 9.50 -8.68
N PRO A 267 17.99 10.57 -9.11
CA PRO A 267 18.71 10.62 -10.38
C PRO A 267 19.83 9.57 -10.37
N SER A 268 20.24 9.07 -11.53
CA SER A 268 21.36 8.12 -11.62
C SER A 268 22.71 8.77 -11.33
N ASN A 269 22.76 10.10 -11.08
CA ASN A 269 23.98 10.80 -10.74
C ASN A 269 24.21 10.82 -9.22
N VAL A 270 25.43 10.46 -8.87
CA VAL A 270 25.95 10.24 -7.52
C VAL A 270 25.80 11.47 -6.61
N GLU A 271 25.73 12.69 -7.18
CA GLU A 271 25.57 13.95 -6.45
C GLU A 271 24.31 14.00 -5.56
N PHE A 272 23.27 13.24 -5.89
CA PHE A 272 22.01 13.30 -5.16
C PHE A 272 21.96 12.38 -3.93
N CYS A 273 22.53 11.17 -4.01
CA CYS A 273 22.77 10.34 -2.82
C CYS A 273 23.73 11.02 -1.83
N HIS A 274 24.54 11.99 -2.29
CA HIS A 274 25.43 12.78 -1.47
C HIS A 274 24.77 13.97 -0.75
N ASP A 275 23.47 14.22 -0.92
CA ASP A 275 22.85 15.35 -0.26
C ASP A 275 22.73 15.10 1.26
N GLN A 276 23.66 15.71 2.00
CA GLN A 276 23.71 15.71 3.46
C GLN A 276 22.36 16.11 4.08
N CYS A 277 21.55 16.92 3.39
CA CYS A 277 20.23 17.32 3.87
C CYS A 277 19.27 16.14 4.01
N VAL A 278 19.33 15.15 3.12
CA VAL A 278 18.47 13.95 3.18
C VAL A 278 18.88 13.10 4.39
N ALA A 279 20.18 12.86 4.54
CA ALA A 279 20.73 12.11 5.67
C ALA A 279 20.41 12.78 7.01
N ASP A 280 20.63 14.09 7.12
CA ASP A 280 20.36 14.87 8.32
C ASP A 280 18.86 14.87 8.67
N SER A 281 17.98 14.92 7.66
CA SER A 281 16.52 14.83 7.86
C SER A 281 16.11 13.46 8.41
N ILE A 282 16.70 12.37 7.91
CA ILE A 282 16.48 11.00 8.43
C ILE A 282 17.03 10.88 9.86
N ILE A 283 18.26 11.32 10.11
CA ILE A 283 18.90 11.25 11.43
C ILE A 283 18.08 12.04 12.46
N SER A 284 17.61 13.24 12.12
CA SER A 284 16.79 14.07 13.02
C SER A 284 15.41 13.47 13.32
N SER A 285 14.90 12.59 12.46
CA SER A 285 13.59 11.93 12.59
C SER A 285 13.69 10.51 13.14
N PHE A 286 14.90 10.05 13.48
CA PHE A 286 15.20 8.66 13.78
C PHE A 286 14.23 7.99 14.75
N GLU A 287 13.98 8.61 15.91
CA GLU A 287 13.14 8.04 16.96
C GLU A 287 11.64 8.03 16.63
N LYS A 288 11.23 8.63 15.51
CA LYS A 288 9.84 8.69 15.04
C LYS A 288 9.53 7.65 13.97
N PHE A 289 10.52 6.89 13.50
CA PHE A 289 10.29 5.86 12.50
C PHE A 289 9.68 4.62 13.11
N ASP A 290 8.61 4.13 12.49
CA ASP A 290 8.09 2.81 12.75
C ASP A 290 8.90 1.75 12.00
N ARG A 291 8.58 0.48 12.24
CA ARG A 291 9.28 -0.66 11.62
C ARG A 291 9.26 -0.58 10.09
N TRP A 292 8.13 -0.21 9.50
CA TRP A 292 7.97 -0.15 8.05
C TRP A 292 8.81 0.97 7.44
N SER A 293 8.84 2.13 8.08
CA SER A 293 9.71 3.23 7.65
C SER A 293 11.18 2.84 7.74
N LEU A 294 11.62 2.17 8.82
CA LEU A 294 12.99 1.67 8.94
C LEU A 294 13.37 0.68 7.83
N PHE A 295 12.43 -0.16 7.38
CA PHE A 295 12.62 -1.07 6.24
C PHE A 295 12.93 -0.28 4.96
N GLN A 296 12.13 0.75 4.68
CA GLN A 296 12.31 1.64 3.53
C GLN A 296 13.62 2.44 3.60
N ILE A 297 13.99 2.94 4.78
CA ILE A 297 15.26 3.64 5.00
C ILE A 297 16.46 2.70 4.80
N HIS A 298 16.36 1.43 5.22
CA HIS A 298 17.41 0.44 4.96
C HIS A 298 17.67 0.30 3.46
N GLN A 299 16.61 0.10 2.67
CA GLN A 299 16.72 -0.04 1.22
C GLN A 299 17.26 1.24 0.55
N TRP A 300 16.90 2.42 1.05
CA TRP A 300 17.52 3.67 0.58
C TRP A 300 19.01 3.73 0.93
N ASN A 301 19.42 3.35 2.15
CA ASN A 301 20.83 3.34 2.54
C ASN A 301 21.67 2.35 1.73
N LEU A 302 21.10 1.19 1.39
CA LEU A 302 21.69 0.25 0.44
C LEU A 302 21.87 0.90 -0.94
N TRP A 303 20.86 1.62 -1.45
CA TRP A 303 20.95 2.30 -2.74
C TRP A 303 22.04 3.36 -2.76
N CYS A 304 22.19 4.13 -1.68
CA CYS A 304 23.32 5.03 -1.51
C CYS A 304 24.66 4.28 -1.57
N SER A 305 24.74 3.10 -0.95
CA SER A 305 25.94 2.26 -0.94
C SER A 305 26.23 1.59 -2.29
N GLU A 306 25.29 1.59 -3.26
CA GLU A 306 25.55 1.12 -4.64
C GLU A 306 26.57 2.03 -5.36
N SER A 307 26.69 3.29 -4.95
CA SER A 307 27.60 4.29 -5.54
C SER A 307 28.67 4.80 -4.59
N LEU A 308 28.62 4.44 -3.31
CA LEU A 308 29.51 4.94 -2.27
C LEU A 308 30.32 3.82 -1.64
N ASP A 309 31.60 4.10 -1.36
CA ASP A 309 32.46 3.17 -0.63
C ASP A 309 32.07 3.01 0.86
N ASN A 310 31.24 3.92 1.41
CA ASN A 310 30.84 3.93 2.83
C ASN A 310 29.36 4.27 3.04
N SER A 311 28.79 3.75 4.13
CA SER A 311 27.43 4.07 4.60
C SER A 311 27.27 5.56 4.92
N ILE A 312 26.15 6.15 4.51
CA ILE A 312 25.79 7.54 4.82
C ILE A 312 25.28 7.66 6.25
N LEU A 313 24.50 6.67 6.70
CA LEU A 313 23.89 6.69 8.02
C LEU A 313 24.90 6.31 9.11
N PRO A 314 24.82 6.91 10.31
CA PRO A 314 25.56 6.46 11.49
C PRO A 314 25.31 4.97 11.76
N SER A 315 26.33 4.28 12.28
CA SER A 315 26.29 2.82 12.49
C SER A 315 25.10 2.35 13.33
N ASP A 316 24.73 3.09 14.38
CA ASP A 316 23.60 2.75 15.25
C ASP A 316 22.26 2.73 14.49
N LEU A 317 22.01 3.77 13.69
CA LEU A 317 20.83 3.87 12.85
C LEU A 317 20.85 2.83 11.72
N SER A 318 22.00 2.62 11.07
CA SER A 318 22.14 1.58 10.05
C SER A 318 21.86 0.18 10.63
N ASN A 319 22.33 -0.11 11.84
CA ASN A 319 22.09 -1.38 12.52
C ASN A 319 20.60 -1.54 12.87
N ARG A 320 19.96 -0.50 13.41
CA ARG A 320 18.51 -0.53 13.70
C ARG A 320 17.66 -0.74 12.43
N CYS A 321 18.06 -0.13 11.31
CA CYS A 321 17.41 -0.34 10.01
C CYS A 321 17.59 -1.79 9.54
N LEU A 322 18.81 -2.32 9.58
CA LEU A 322 19.12 -3.69 9.19
C LEU A 322 18.41 -4.73 10.07
N GLU A 323 18.40 -4.54 11.39
CA GLU A 323 17.68 -5.39 12.33
C GLU A 323 16.18 -5.39 12.02
N SER A 324 15.58 -4.21 11.86
CA SER A 324 14.17 -4.07 11.49
C SER A 324 13.84 -4.77 10.16
N PHE A 325 14.72 -4.61 9.17
CA PHE A 325 14.63 -5.25 7.86
C PHE A 325 14.79 -6.78 7.94
N SER A 326 15.59 -7.25 8.89
CA SER A 326 15.95 -8.67 9.02
C SER A 326 15.02 -9.48 9.93
N LEU A 327 14.05 -8.85 10.59
CA LEU A 327 13.12 -9.51 11.52
C LEU A 327 11.92 -10.18 10.83
N GLU A 328 11.79 -10.09 9.51
CA GLU A 328 10.75 -10.84 8.78
C GLU A 328 11.12 -12.33 8.74
N ASP A 329 10.49 -13.10 9.62
CA ASP A 329 10.41 -14.56 9.53
C ASP A 329 9.23 -14.93 8.61
N GLY A 330 9.53 -15.24 7.36
CA GLY A 330 8.58 -15.79 6.42
C GLY A 330 8.40 -17.30 6.66
N SER A 331 7.14 -17.76 6.81
CA SER A 331 6.88 -19.20 6.68
C SER A 331 6.81 -19.55 5.18
N PRO A 332 7.56 -20.55 4.68
CA PRO A 332 7.59 -20.83 3.25
C PRO A 332 6.18 -21.13 2.69
N SER A 333 5.81 -20.48 1.60
CA SER A 333 4.56 -20.65 0.87
C SER A 333 4.44 -22.06 0.27
N LYS A 334 3.22 -22.45 -0.13
CA LYS A 334 3.00 -23.73 -0.85
C LYS A 334 3.82 -23.80 -2.15
N LEU A 335 3.99 -22.67 -2.82
CA LEU A 335 4.76 -22.56 -4.06
C LEU A 335 6.25 -22.80 -3.79
N GLN A 336 6.82 -22.10 -2.80
CA GLN A 336 8.20 -22.29 -2.34
C GLN A 336 8.47 -23.75 -1.94
N ARG A 337 7.61 -24.35 -1.11
CA ARG A 337 7.75 -25.78 -0.74
C ARG A 337 7.70 -26.72 -1.94
N SER A 338 6.92 -26.39 -2.97
CA SER A 338 6.86 -27.19 -4.19
C SER A 338 8.17 -27.11 -4.97
N VAL A 339 8.83 -25.94 -5.04
CA VAL A 339 10.12 -25.78 -5.69
C VAL A 339 11.22 -26.50 -4.90
N ALA A 340 11.24 -26.30 -3.56
CA ALA A 340 12.17 -26.95 -2.65
C ALA A 340 12.13 -28.47 -2.79
N HIS A 341 10.92 -29.05 -2.83
CA HIS A 341 10.74 -30.49 -3.03
C HIS A 341 11.40 -31.00 -4.32
N VAL A 342 11.27 -30.27 -5.43
CA VAL A 342 11.87 -30.65 -6.71
C VAL A 342 13.40 -30.56 -6.63
N LEU A 343 13.95 -29.49 -6.03
CA LEU A 343 15.39 -29.33 -5.82
C LEU A 343 15.98 -30.44 -4.95
N THR A 344 15.31 -30.81 -3.85
CA THR A 344 15.74 -31.94 -3.00
C THR A 344 15.81 -33.24 -3.80
N LYS A 345 14.82 -33.49 -4.68
CA LYS A 345 14.82 -34.69 -5.53
C LYS A 345 15.86 -34.64 -6.63
N MET A 346 16.23 -33.44 -7.09
CA MET A 346 17.38 -33.22 -7.96
C MET A 346 18.73 -33.39 -7.23
N ARG A 347 18.71 -33.61 -5.90
CA ARG A 347 19.90 -33.74 -5.03
C ARG A 347 20.78 -32.48 -5.03
N ILE A 348 20.15 -31.32 -5.18
CA ILE A 348 20.82 -30.02 -5.05
C ILE A 348 20.72 -29.59 -3.59
N SER A 349 21.84 -29.14 -3.02
CA SER A 349 21.89 -28.57 -1.67
C SER A 349 21.47 -27.10 -1.71
N PHE A 350 20.62 -26.69 -0.78
CA PHE A 350 20.17 -25.31 -0.64
C PHE A 350 19.82 -24.98 0.81
N GLU A 351 19.87 -23.70 1.12
CA GLU A 351 19.36 -23.10 2.37
C GLU A 351 18.03 -22.39 2.04
N GLU A 352 16.97 -22.64 2.79
CA GLU A 352 15.68 -21.94 2.65
C GLU A 352 15.72 -20.61 3.43
N GLU A 353 15.06 -19.57 2.90
CA GLU A 353 14.96 -18.23 3.53
C GLU A 353 16.35 -17.67 3.90
N ALA A 354 17.34 -17.89 3.02
CA ALA A 354 18.73 -17.56 3.27
C ALA A 354 18.95 -16.05 3.24
N ARG A 355 19.57 -15.51 4.31
CA ARG A 355 19.83 -14.07 4.44
C ARG A 355 21.19 -13.71 3.84
N LEU A 356 21.21 -12.66 3.02
CA LEU A 356 22.39 -12.14 2.33
C LEU A 356 23.05 -10.99 3.10
N GLY A 357 24.19 -10.50 2.62
CA GLY A 357 24.97 -9.44 3.27
C GLY A 357 24.23 -8.11 3.36
N THR A 358 23.41 -7.82 2.35
CA THR A 358 22.48 -6.68 2.33
C THR A 358 21.31 -6.80 3.32
N GLY A 359 21.11 -7.96 3.95
CA GLY A 359 19.98 -8.25 4.85
C GLY A 359 18.74 -8.82 4.16
N TYR A 360 18.68 -8.80 2.81
CA TYR A 360 17.60 -9.45 2.07
C TYR A 360 17.60 -10.95 2.33
N SER A 361 16.41 -11.53 2.48
CA SER A 361 16.23 -12.98 2.37
C SER A 361 15.96 -13.36 0.92
N VAL A 362 16.51 -14.50 0.50
CA VAL A 362 16.13 -15.18 -0.73
C VAL A 362 15.47 -16.51 -0.39
N ASP A 363 14.46 -16.89 -1.17
CA ASP A 363 13.66 -18.07 -0.87
C ASP A 363 14.52 -19.33 -0.77
N MET A 364 15.50 -19.46 -1.67
CA MET A 364 16.47 -20.55 -1.62
C MET A 364 17.84 -20.09 -2.09
N LEU A 365 18.89 -20.43 -1.35
CA LEU A 365 20.27 -20.21 -1.76
C LEU A 365 20.93 -21.56 -2.06
N LEU A 366 21.08 -21.85 -3.35
CA LEU A 366 21.66 -23.11 -3.81
C LEU A 366 23.18 -23.04 -3.74
N THR A 367 23.81 -24.20 -3.51
CA THR A 367 25.26 -24.36 -3.68
C THR A 367 25.53 -25.38 -4.78
N ILE A 368 26.01 -24.93 -5.94
CA ILE A 368 26.37 -25.78 -7.08
C ILE A 368 27.83 -25.53 -7.43
N ASN A 369 28.67 -26.57 -7.37
CA ASN A 369 30.11 -26.47 -7.63
C ASN A 369 30.85 -25.39 -6.81
N GLY A 370 30.34 -25.06 -5.62
CA GLY A 370 30.89 -24.00 -4.77
C GLY A 370 30.37 -22.60 -5.07
N GLU A 371 29.58 -22.43 -6.15
CA GLU A 371 28.90 -21.17 -6.45
C GLU A 371 27.55 -21.09 -5.73
N LYS A 372 27.25 -19.89 -5.23
CA LYS A 372 25.99 -19.56 -4.58
C LYS A 372 25.01 -19.01 -5.61
N ILE A 373 23.83 -19.61 -5.71
CA ILE A 373 22.80 -19.22 -6.68
C ILE A 373 21.51 -18.91 -5.92
N PRO A 374 21.13 -17.63 -5.77
CA PRO A 374 19.87 -17.27 -5.14
C PRO A 374 18.68 -17.53 -6.09
N ILE A 375 17.65 -18.18 -5.57
CA ILE A 375 16.38 -18.43 -6.24
C ILE A 375 15.31 -17.60 -5.54
N GLU A 376 14.52 -16.87 -6.32
CA GLU A 376 13.27 -16.23 -5.87
C GLU A 376 12.08 -16.98 -6.49
N VAL A 377 11.12 -17.40 -5.66
CA VAL A 377 9.91 -18.09 -6.08
C VAL A 377 8.74 -17.10 -6.03
N ASP A 378 8.66 -16.28 -7.07
CA ASP A 378 7.73 -15.16 -7.15
C ASP A 378 6.26 -15.61 -7.29
N GLY A 379 5.47 -15.36 -6.25
CA GLY A 379 4.01 -15.42 -6.29
C GLY A 379 3.36 -14.23 -7.00
N PRO A 380 2.02 -14.22 -7.17
CA PRO A 380 1.30 -13.12 -7.84
C PRO A 380 1.57 -11.73 -7.26
N SER A 381 1.81 -11.62 -5.96
CA SER A 381 2.09 -10.34 -5.27
C SER A 381 3.36 -9.62 -5.72
N HIS A 382 4.29 -10.32 -6.39
CA HIS A 382 5.52 -9.75 -6.94
C HIS A 382 5.30 -9.02 -8.27
N TYR A 383 4.10 -9.13 -8.83
CA TYR A 383 3.75 -8.64 -10.15
C TYR A 383 2.56 -7.66 -10.10
N LEU A 384 2.43 -6.84 -11.13
CA LEU A 384 1.37 -5.82 -11.22
C LEU A 384 0.09 -6.43 -11.82
N GLY A 385 -0.83 -6.84 -10.95
CA GLY A 385 -2.13 -7.36 -11.36
C GLY A 385 -1.99 -8.61 -12.22
N GLU A 386 -2.67 -8.64 -13.37
CA GLU A 386 -2.52 -9.74 -14.34
C GLU A 386 -1.31 -9.58 -15.27
N SER A 387 -0.57 -8.47 -15.18
CA SER A 387 0.65 -8.30 -15.96
C SER A 387 1.77 -9.16 -15.38
N LYS A 388 2.65 -9.67 -16.25
CA LYS A 388 3.86 -10.40 -15.85
C LYS A 388 5.04 -9.46 -15.52
N THR A 389 4.74 -8.19 -15.25
CA THR A 389 5.74 -7.16 -14.94
C THR A 389 5.96 -7.07 -13.44
N GLN A 390 7.22 -7.19 -13.01
CA GLN A 390 7.58 -7.10 -11.59
C GLN A 390 7.29 -5.71 -11.02
N ASN A 391 6.82 -5.67 -9.78
CA ASN A 391 6.61 -4.44 -9.04
C ASN A 391 7.95 -3.77 -8.63
N GLY A 392 7.87 -2.53 -8.15
CA GLY A 392 9.03 -1.73 -7.78
C GLY A 392 9.91 -2.35 -6.69
N SER A 393 9.30 -2.92 -5.65
CA SER A 393 10.03 -3.53 -4.53
C SER A 393 10.82 -4.77 -4.96
N THR A 394 10.23 -5.62 -5.80
CA THR A 394 10.90 -6.82 -6.34
C THR A 394 12.08 -6.42 -7.22
N ARG A 395 11.90 -5.40 -8.06
CA ARG A 395 12.98 -4.89 -8.92
C ARG A 395 14.12 -4.25 -8.11
N LEU A 396 13.80 -3.53 -7.05
CA LEU A 396 14.80 -2.97 -6.13
C LEU A 396 15.60 -4.07 -5.44
N LYS A 397 14.93 -5.11 -4.91
CA LYS A 397 15.56 -6.28 -4.31
C LYS A 397 16.56 -6.93 -5.27
N HIS A 398 16.13 -7.21 -6.50
CA HIS A 398 16.99 -7.81 -7.52
C HIS A 398 18.21 -6.95 -7.84
N ARG A 399 18.02 -5.63 -8.00
CA ARG A 399 19.12 -4.71 -8.26
C ARG A 399 20.14 -4.71 -7.12
N GLN A 400 19.67 -4.58 -5.88
CA GLN A 400 20.55 -4.45 -4.72
C GLN A 400 21.32 -5.73 -4.42
N ILE A 401 20.68 -6.90 -4.53
CA ILE A 401 21.38 -8.19 -4.41
C ILE A 401 22.43 -8.34 -5.53
N GLY A 402 22.09 -7.96 -6.77
CA GLY A 402 23.01 -8.01 -7.89
C GLY A 402 24.23 -7.10 -7.72
N VAL A 403 24.01 -5.86 -7.28
CA VAL A 403 25.07 -4.84 -7.17
C VAL A 403 25.91 -5.02 -5.90
N LEU A 404 25.28 -5.27 -4.75
CA LEU A 404 25.95 -5.24 -3.44
C LEU A 404 26.38 -6.62 -2.95
N ASP A 405 25.59 -7.66 -3.20
CA ASP A 405 25.97 -9.05 -2.84
C ASP A 405 26.70 -9.76 -4.00
N GLY A 406 26.67 -9.19 -5.21
CA GLY A 406 27.31 -9.77 -6.39
C GLY A 406 26.65 -11.06 -6.90
N LEU A 407 25.35 -11.25 -6.60
CA LEU A 407 24.61 -12.46 -6.94
C LEU A 407 23.49 -12.14 -7.94
N GLU A 408 23.40 -12.91 -9.04
CA GLU A 408 22.27 -12.80 -9.97
C GLU A 408 21.13 -13.71 -9.48
N ILE A 409 19.94 -13.13 -9.36
CA ILE A 409 18.76 -13.86 -8.94
C ILE A 409 18.18 -14.68 -10.09
N VAL A 410 17.90 -15.95 -9.80
CA VAL A 410 17.13 -16.83 -10.66
C VAL A 410 15.67 -16.81 -10.21
N THR A 411 14.78 -16.27 -11.02
CA THR A 411 13.36 -16.21 -10.70
C THR A 411 12.61 -17.46 -11.17
N VAL A 412 11.71 -17.96 -10.33
CA VAL A 412 10.72 -19.00 -10.64
C VAL A 412 9.32 -18.38 -10.55
N PRO A 413 8.77 -17.81 -11.64
CA PRO A 413 7.44 -17.21 -11.61
C PRO A 413 6.35 -18.26 -11.45
N TYR A 414 5.33 -17.96 -10.63
CA TYR A 414 4.23 -18.90 -10.36
C TYR A 414 3.53 -19.42 -11.61
N TRP A 415 3.30 -18.57 -12.63
CA TRP A 415 2.58 -18.99 -13.85
C TRP A 415 3.37 -20.01 -14.66
N GLU A 416 4.70 -19.86 -14.77
CA GLU A 416 5.53 -20.84 -15.48
C GLU A 416 5.57 -22.15 -14.71
N TRP A 417 5.68 -22.06 -13.38
CA TRP A 417 5.68 -23.24 -12.51
C TRP A 417 4.37 -24.04 -12.59
N ASP A 418 3.24 -23.35 -12.69
CA ASP A 418 1.91 -23.94 -12.80
C ASP A 418 1.63 -24.47 -14.22
N GLU A 419 2.05 -23.76 -15.26
CA GLU A 419 1.98 -24.22 -16.66
C GLU A 419 2.77 -25.53 -16.85
N VAL A 420 3.95 -25.64 -16.22
CA VAL A 420 4.76 -26.86 -16.25
C VAL A 420 4.09 -28.00 -15.48
N ALA A 421 3.42 -27.70 -14.36
CA ALA A 421 2.65 -28.67 -13.57
C ALA A 421 1.52 -29.30 -14.39
N ALA A 422 0.84 -28.48 -15.22
CA ALA A 422 -0.30 -28.90 -16.02
C ALA A 422 0.04 -29.93 -17.12
N LYS A 423 1.32 -30.05 -17.50
CA LYS A 423 1.79 -30.98 -18.57
C LYS A 423 1.69 -32.46 -18.19
N ASP A 424 1.72 -32.80 -16.90
CA ASP A 424 1.45 -34.16 -16.41
C ASP A 424 0.69 -34.11 -15.08
N LYS A 425 -0.65 -34.06 -15.16
CA LYS A 425 -1.51 -33.97 -13.98
C LYS A 425 -1.36 -35.15 -13.02
N ARG A 426 -0.95 -36.34 -13.48
CA ARG A 426 -0.85 -37.54 -12.62
C ARG A 426 0.30 -37.43 -11.63
N ASN A 427 1.40 -36.77 -12.01
CA ASN A 427 2.57 -36.55 -11.17
C ASN A 427 2.87 -35.06 -10.93
N ASN A 428 1.85 -34.19 -11.06
CA ASN A 428 2.01 -32.74 -10.88
C ASN A 428 3.15 -32.12 -11.72
N GLY A 429 3.32 -32.61 -12.95
CA GLY A 429 4.36 -32.16 -13.88
C GLY A 429 5.79 -32.41 -13.42
N PHE A 430 6.04 -33.31 -12.45
CA PHE A 430 7.33 -33.44 -11.76
C PHE A 430 8.55 -33.54 -12.69
N LYS A 431 8.50 -34.40 -13.72
CA LYS A 431 9.57 -34.53 -14.72
C LYS A 431 9.81 -33.21 -15.48
N TYR A 432 8.73 -32.49 -15.82
CA TYR A 432 8.82 -31.21 -16.52
C TYR A 432 9.33 -30.09 -15.60
N ARG A 433 8.99 -30.12 -14.30
CA ARG A 433 9.52 -29.19 -13.30
C ARG A 433 11.02 -29.35 -13.08
N ILE A 434 11.52 -30.59 -13.06
CA ILE A 434 12.96 -30.86 -13.08
C ILE A 434 13.61 -30.24 -14.34
N ALA A 435 13.03 -30.49 -15.52
CA ALA A 435 13.57 -29.97 -16.76
C ALA A 435 13.58 -28.43 -16.80
N TYR A 436 12.51 -27.82 -16.28
CA TYR A 436 12.36 -26.38 -16.17
C TYR A 436 13.42 -25.75 -15.23
N LEU A 437 13.57 -26.25 -14.00
CA LEU A 437 14.62 -25.76 -13.08
C LEU A 437 16.02 -25.96 -13.67
N ARG A 438 16.28 -27.11 -14.31
CA ARG A 438 17.55 -27.33 -15.01
C ARG A 438 17.78 -26.29 -16.10
N SER A 439 16.74 -25.90 -16.85
CA SER A 439 16.87 -24.91 -17.91
C SER A 439 17.18 -23.51 -17.39
N LEU A 440 16.57 -23.11 -16.26
CA LEU A 440 16.88 -21.85 -15.59
C LEU A 440 18.34 -21.84 -15.10
N LEU A 441 18.74 -22.88 -14.38
CA LEU A 441 20.09 -23.00 -13.83
C LEU A 441 21.18 -23.12 -14.93
N LYS A 442 20.89 -23.80 -16.05
CA LYS A 442 21.80 -23.89 -17.21
C LYS A 442 21.98 -22.56 -17.93
N LYS A 443 20.91 -21.78 -18.07
CA LYS A 443 20.93 -20.52 -18.81
C LYS A 443 21.84 -19.47 -18.16
N GLN A 444 22.05 -19.56 -16.84
CA GLN A 444 22.83 -18.59 -16.07
C GLN A 444 24.16 -19.14 -15.52
N TYR A 445 24.29 -20.43 -15.19
CA TYR A 445 25.43 -20.91 -14.37
C TYR A 445 26.07 -22.24 -14.79
N ILE A 446 25.50 -22.99 -15.75
CA ILE A 446 25.95 -24.37 -15.99
C ILE A 446 26.10 -24.65 -17.49
N GLY A 447 27.36 -24.67 -17.96
CA GLY A 447 27.72 -25.25 -19.25
C GLY A 447 27.28 -26.71 -19.35
N ASP A 448 27.01 -27.19 -20.57
CA ASP A 448 26.10 -28.30 -20.88
C ASP A 448 26.31 -29.67 -20.17
N GLY A 449 27.41 -29.88 -19.45
CA GLY A 449 27.85 -31.18 -18.93
C GLY A 449 27.53 -31.54 -17.47
N ALA A 450 27.00 -30.63 -16.62
CA ALA A 450 27.00 -30.88 -15.17
C ALA A 450 25.74 -31.52 -14.55
N ILE A 451 24.70 -31.84 -15.35
CA ILE A 451 23.49 -32.47 -14.80
C ILE A 451 23.04 -33.63 -15.69
N ASN A 452 23.71 -34.76 -15.55
CA ASN A 452 23.17 -36.07 -15.93
C ASN A 452 22.65 -36.78 -14.68
#